data_AF-I3I555-F1
#
_entry.id   AF-I3I555-F1
#
_cell.length_a   1.000
_cell.length_b   1.000
_cell.length_c   1.000
_cell.angle_alpha   90.00
_cell.angle_beta   90.00
_cell.angle_gamma   90.00
#
_symmetry.space_group_name_H-M   'P 1'
#
loop_
_entity.id
_entity.type
_entity.pdbx_description
1 polymer ?
#
loop_
_entity_poly.entity_id
_entity_poly.type
_entity_poly.pdbx_seq_one_letter_code
_entity_poly.pdbx_strand_id
1 'polypeptide(L)'
;MKIALISDIHAEFYKNEPDWLPPLPENPDVLVLAGDIHIGKLLIPFIERVSKALPRTCLVVIAGNHEFYRQYRLSTLNAYREAFVEHTRIHF
;
A
#
# COMPACT_ATOMS: atom_id res chain seq x y z
N MET A 1 16.71 -3.59 13.75
CA MET A 1 15.43 -3.20 13.15
C MET A 1 15.70 -2.17 12.07
N LYS A 2 15.43 -2.53 10.81
CA LYS A 2 15.57 -1.69 9.61
C LYS A 2 14.18 -1.24 9.17
N ILE A 3 13.95 0.07 9.16
CA ILE A 3 12.71 0.67 8.67
C ILE A 3 13.02 1.37 7.36
N ALA A 4 12.24 1.04 6.34
CA ALA A 4 12.23 1.77 5.07
C ALA A 4 10.91 2.54 4.93
N LEU A 5 10.95 3.63 4.18
CA LEU A 5 9.79 4.47 3.90
C LEU A 5 9.72 4.74 2.40
N ILE A 6 8.52 4.64 1.85
CA ILE A 6 8.16 5.10 0.51
C ILE A 6 6.87 5.92 0.59
N SER A 7 6.74 6.92 -0.27
CA SER A 7 5.60 7.85 -0.33
C SER A 7 5.43 8.31 -1.77
N ASP A 8 4.25 8.84 -2.10
CA ASP A 8 3.99 9.52 -3.39
C ASP A 8 4.34 8.65 -4.60
N ILE A 9 4.03 7.35 -4.51
CA ILE A 9 4.33 6.37 -5.57
C ILE A 9 3.43 6.56 -6.78
N HIS A 10 2.17 6.98 -6.57
CA HIS A 10 1.19 7.21 -7.64
C HIS A 10 1.09 6.03 -8.65
N ALA A 11 0.91 4.82 -8.12
CA ALA A 11 0.88 3.60 -8.92
C ALA A 11 -0.23 3.59 -9.98
N GLU A 12 -1.26 4.44 -9.87
CA GLU A 12 -2.29 4.61 -10.89
C GLU A 12 -1.76 5.07 -12.26
N PHE A 13 -0.58 5.70 -12.32
CA PHE A 13 0.05 6.06 -13.59
C PHE A 13 0.60 4.86 -14.34
N TYR A 14 0.80 3.73 -13.65
CA TYR A 14 1.29 2.46 -14.21
C TYR A 14 0.13 1.48 -14.49
N LYS A 15 -1.10 1.97 -14.66
CA LYS A 15 -2.30 1.13 -14.90
C LYS A 15 -2.21 0.18 -16.12
N ASN A 16 -1.30 0.44 -17.06
CA ASN A 16 -1.06 -0.41 -18.23
C ASN A 16 -0.05 -1.53 -17.94
N GLU A 17 0.56 -1.53 -16.76
CA GLU A 17 1.55 -2.51 -16.28
C GLU A 17 1.04 -3.11 -14.96
N PRO A 18 0.11 -4.09 -15.01
CA PRO A 18 -0.62 -4.54 -13.82
C PRO A 18 0.27 -5.16 -12.73
N ASP A 19 1.44 -5.67 -13.12
CA ASP A 19 2.43 -6.29 -12.23
C ASP A 19 3.52 -5.32 -11.77
N TRP A 20 3.43 -4.04 -12.16
CA TRP A 20 4.43 -3.04 -11.80
C TRP A 20 4.48 -2.82 -10.28
N LEU A 21 5.71 -2.70 -9.78
CA LEU A 21 6.06 -2.26 -8.43
C LEU A 21 7.21 -1.24 -8.55
N PRO A 22 7.26 -0.23 -7.67
CA PRO A 22 8.42 0.64 -7.59
C PRO A 22 9.65 -0.14 -7.11
N PRO A 23 10.87 0.40 -7.25
CA PRO A 23 12.04 -0.17 -6.60
C PRO A 23 11.79 -0.37 -5.11
N LEU A 24 11.85 -1.62 -4.65
CA LEU A 24 11.62 -1.95 -3.26
C LEU A 24 12.94 -1.95 -2.48
N PRO A 25 12.94 -1.49 -1.22
CA PRO A 25 14.11 -1.53 -0.36
C PRO A 25 14.59 -2.97 -0.10
N GLU A 26 15.90 -3.14 0.04
CA GLU A 26 16.49 -4.45 0.33
C GLU A 26 16.23 -4.88 1.78
N ASN A 27 15.41 -5.92 1.94
CA ASN A 27 15.19 -6.63 3.21
C ASN A 27 14.92 -5.73 4.44
N PRO A 28 13.96 -4.78 4.39
CA PRO A 28 13.55 -4.08 5.60
C PRO A 28 12.76 -4.99 6.53
N ASP A 29 12.89 -4.76 7.84
CA ASP A 29 12.01 -5.40 8.83
C ASP A 29 10.59 -4.78 8.74
N VAL A 30 10.53 -3.47 8.50
CA VAL A 30 9.28 -2.70 8.33
C VAL A 30 9.38 -1.80 7.10
N LEU A 31 8.35 -1.81 6.26
CA LEU A 31 8.15 -0.84 5.17
C LEU A 31 6.93 0.02 5.48
N VAL A 32 7.15 1.32 5.61
CA VAL A 32 6.08 2.32 5.75
C VAL A 32 5.73 2.83 4.36
N LEU A 33 4.46 2.67 3.96
CA LEU A 33 3.87 3.25 2.76
C LEU A 33 3.08 4.50 3.17
N ALA A 34 3.72 5.66 3.06
CA ALA A 34 3.35 6.90 3.74
C ALA A 34 2.36 7.80 2.97
N GLY A 35 1.40 7.20 2.27
CA GLY A 35 0.36 7.92 1.53
C GLY A 35 0.67 8.20 0.06
N ASP A 36 -0.37 8.57 -0.68
CA ASP A 36 -0.35 8.86 -2.12
C ASP A 36 0.33 7.74 -2.93
N ILE A 37 0.00 6.51 -2.56
CA ILE A 37 0.53 5.28 -3.14
C ILE A 37 -0.30 4.85 -4.34
N HIS A 38 -1.63 4.87 -4.19
CA HIS A 38 -2.56 4.49 -5.26
C HIS A 38 -3.96 5.10 -5.03
N ILE A 39 -4.70 5.37 -6.10
CA ILE A 39 -6.11 5.79 -5.99
C ILE A 39 -7.08 4.70 -5.47
N GLY A 40 -7.95 5.06 -4.53
CA GLY A 40 -9.12 4.29 -4.13
C GLY A 40 -8.84 2.83 -3.77
N LYS A 41 -9.78 1.94 -4.11
CA LYS A 41 -9.67 0.51 -3.77
C LYS A 41 -8.55 -0.22 -4.52
N LEU A 42 -7.89 0.40 -5.49
CA LEU A 42 -6.72 -0.17 -6.18
C LEU A 42 -5.48 -0.23 -5.29
N LEU A 43 -5.47 0.52 -4.18
CA LEU A 43 -4.45 0.36 -3.13
C LEU A 43 -4.39 -1.08 -2.61
N ILE A 44 -5.53 -1.73 -2.40
CA ILE A 44 -5.59 -3.09 -1.80
C ILE A 44 -4.76 -4.10 -2.59
N PRO A 45 -5.04 -4.36 -3.88
CA PRO A 45 -4.25 -5.31 -4.65
C PRO A 45 -2.78 -4.86 -4.82
N PHE A 46 -2.49 -3.55 -4.81
CA PHE A 46 -1.12 -3.06 -4.84
C PHE A 46 -0.33 -3.45 -3.58
N ILE A 47 -0.90 -3.21 -2.39
CA ILE A 47 -0.28 -3.59 -1.11
C ILE A 47 -0.10 -5.11 -1.01
N GLU A 48 -1.05 -5.90 -1.50
CA GLU A 48 -0.90 -7.36 -1.57
C GLU A 48 0.28 -7.78 -2.45
N ARG A 49 0.50 -7.12 -3.60
CA ARG A 49 1.68 -7.37 -4.44
C ARG A 49 2.98 -7.01 -3.73
N VAL A 50 3.03 -5.87 -3.04
CA VAL A 50 4.20 -5.48 -2.22
C VAL A 50 4.46 -6.52 -1.12
N SER A 51 3.41 -6.99 -0.44
CA SER A 51 3.50 -8.01 0.62
C SER A 51 4.01 -9.37 0.12
N LYS A 52 3.65 -9.74 -1.12
CA LYS A 52 4.17 -10.93 -1.81
C LYS A 52 5.64 -10.77 -2.21
N ALA A 53 6.04 -9.59 -2.69
CA ALA A 53 7.42 -9.28 -3.05
C ALA A 53 8.35 -9.20 -1.82
N LEU A 54 7.82 -8.82 -0.66
CA LEU A 54 8.54 -8.71 0.61
C LEU A 54 7.91 -9.65 1.68
N PRO A 55 8.05 -10.98 1.55
CA PRO A 55 7.31 -11.95 2.36
C PRO A 55 7.69 -11.97 3.85
N ARG A 56 8.77 -11.29 4.23
CA ARG A 56 9.27 -11.20 5.63
C ARG A 56 9.14 -9.81 6.23
N THR A 57 8.68 -8.83 5.46
CA THR A 57 8.55 -7.44 5.90
C THR A 57 7.15 -7.19 6.46
N CYS A 58 7.06 -6.42 7.55
CA CYS A 58 5.79 -5.85 7.99
C CYS A 58 5.50 -4.56 7.24
N LEU A 59 4.30 -4.42 6.69
CA LEU A 59 3.85 -3.24 5.97
C LEU A 59 3.02 -2.37 6.91
N VAL A 60 3.34 -1.09 6.99
CA VAL A 60 2.50 -0.07 7.63
C VAL A 60 1.99 0.85 6.53
N VAL A 61 0.68 0.81 6.30
CA VAL A 61 0.02 1.50 5.19
C VAL A 61 -0.73 2.70 5.73
N ILE A 62 -0.43 3.87 5.19
CA ILE A 62 -1.10 5.12 5.56
C ILE A 62 -1.77 5.64 4.29
N ALA A 63 -3.06 5.97 4.37
CA ALA A 63 -3.76 6.59 3.25
C ALA A 63 -3.48 8.10 3.24
N GLY A 64 -3.00 8.61 2.11
CA GLY A 64 -2.91 10.03 1.79
C GLY A 64 -4.20 10.56 1.16
N ASN A 65 -4.15 11.75 0.58
CA ASN A 65 -5.32 12.34 -0.10
C ASN A 65 -5.65 11.62 -1.40
N HIS A 66 -4.65 11.09 -2.11
CA HIS A 66 -4.86 10.47 -3.43
C HIS A 66 -5.65 9.17 -3.35
N GLU A 67 -5.53 8.42 -2.24
CA GLU A 67 -6.38 7.27 -1.93
C GLU A 67 -7.88 7.63 -1.91
N PHE A 68 -8.22 8.90 -1.63
CA PHE A 68 -9.61 9.37 -1.53
C PHE A 68 -10.10 10.16 -2.75
N TYR A 69 -9.27 10.36 -3.78
CA TYR A 69 -9.67 11.13 -4.96
C TYR A 69 -10.83 10.46 -5.70
N ARG A 70 -11.94 11.22 -5.82
CA ARG A 70 -13.22 10.75 -6.39
C ARG A 70 -13.81 9.55 -5.66
N GLN A 71 -13.45 9.35 -4.39
CA GLN A 71 -13.99 8.29 -3.53
C GLN A 71 -14.73 8.87 -2.31
N TYR A 72 -15.59 8.08 -1.69
CA TYR A 72 -16.16 8.40 -0.39
C TYR A 72 -15.21 7.99 0.73
N ARG A 73 -14.58 8.97 1.40
CA ARG A 73 -13.51 8.76 2.40
C ARG A 73 -13.80 7.65 3.41
N LEU A 74 -14.98 7.66 4.06
CA LEU A 74 -15.32 6.67 5.09
C LEU A 74 -15.49 5.25 4.52
N SER A 75 -16.14 5.12 3.35
CA SER A 75 -16.29 3.83 2.68
C SER A 75 -14.95 3.26 2.24
N THR A 76 -14.04 4.12 1.76
CA THR A 76 -12.68 3.73 1.38
C THR A 76 -11.87 3.26 2.60
N LEU A 77 -11.91 4.00 3.71
CA LEU A 77 -11.24 3.59 4.97
C LEU A 77 -11.75 2.25 5.48
N ASN A 78 -13.07 2.03 5.46
CA ASN A 78 -13.64 0.75 5.89
C ASN A 78 -13.20 -0.39 4.98
N ALA A 79 -13.18 -0.19 3.66
CA ALA A 79 -12.71 -1.20 2.72
C ALA A 79 -11.24 -1.60 2.97
N TYR A 80 -10.35 -0.65 3.31
CA TYR A 80 -8.97 -0.97 3.65
C TYR A 80 -8.85 -1.74 4.96
N ARG A 81 -9.57 -1.32 6.01
CA ARG A 81 -9.59 -2.05 7.29
C ARG A 81 -10.11 -3.47 7.13
N GLU A 82 -11.23 -3.64 6.41
CA GLU A 82 -11.80 -4.96 6.12
C GLU A 82 -10.84 -5.83 5.30
N ALA A 83 -10.14 -5.25 4.31
CA ALA A 83 -9.18 -5.99 3.51
C ALA A 83 -7.96 -6.47 4.31
N PHE A 84 -7.50 -5.69 5.29
CA PHE A 84 -6.24 -5.98 5.99
C PHE A 84 -6.40 -6.53 7.41
N VAL A 85 -7.61 -6.61 7.98
CA VAL A 85 -7.83 -7.06 9.37
C VAL A 85 -7.31 -8.47 9.66
N GLU A 86 -7.41 -9.39 8.70
CA GLU A 86 -6.93 -10.77 8.85
C GLU A 86 -5.43 -10.93 8.50
N HIS A 87 -4.77 -9.87 8.03
CA HIS A 87 -3.35 -9.91 7.69
C HIS A 87 -2.48 -9.68 8.93
N THR A 88 -1.62 -10.64 9.25
CA THR A 88 -0.69 -10.54 10.40
C THR A 88 0.49 -9.59 10.19
N ARG A 89 0.77 -9.20 8.93
CA ARG A 89 1.92 -8.38 8.53
C ARG A 89 1.56 -7.09 7.79
N ILE A 90 0.28 -6.82 7.58
CA ILE A 90 -0.18 -5.60 6.90
C ILE A 90 -1.01 -4.83 7.89
N HIS A 91 -0.57 -3.63 8.25
CA HIS A 91 -1.21 -2.77 9.23
C HIS A 91 -1.73 -1.52 8.53
N PHE A 92 -3.02 -1.23 8.70
CA PHE A 92 -3.71 -0.05 8.17
C PHE A 92 -4.56 0.61 9.26
#